data_AF-T2J5Y1-F1
#
_entry.id   AF-T2J5Y1-F1
#
_cell.length_a   1.000
_cell.length_b   1.000
_cell.length_c   1.000
_cell.angle_alpha   90.00
_cell.angle_beta   90.00
_cell.angle_gamma   90.00
#
_symmetry.space_group_name_H-M   'P 1'
#
loop_
_entity.id
_entity.type
_entity.pdbx_description
1 polymer ?
#
loop_
_entity_poly.entity_id
_entity_poly.type
_entity_poly.pdbx_seq_one_letter_code
_entity_poly.pdbx_strand_id
1 'polypeptide(L)'
;MFVVNPVNSGIFSTKSLAKIDIPVFIGAGSYDPATPFIFEQVTSYPRLKVPRKYLQLQEGQAHVDFSQLDAGITDMLETTIDLTLPSPQLLDGYTHSMMLSFFEVYIRNNGQYKSFLTPSYAQYLSQGQNFKTHLITEDSSDELNQSIDDFYQR
;
A
#
# COMPACT_ATOMS: atom_id res chain seq x y z
N MET A 1 -5.64 -9.07 -9.08
CA MET A 1 -5.17 -9.49 -7.75
C MET A 1 -5.14 -8.28 -6.83
N PHE A 2 -5.66 -8.41 -5.61
CA PHE A 2 -5.60 -7.38 -4.58
C PHE A 2 -4.96 -7.99 -3.34
N VAL A 3 -3.86 -7.41 -2.86
CA VAL A 3 -3.09 -7.91 -1.71
C VAL A 3 -2.76 -6.76 -0.77
N VAL A 4 -2.76 -7.02 0.53
CA VAL A 4 -2.43 -6.03 1.58
C VAL A 4 -1.26 -6.57 2.39
N ASN A 5 -0.25 -5.72 2.61
CA ASN A 5 0.98 -6.03 3.32
C ASN A 5 1.66 -7.36 2.90
N PRO A 6 1.79 -7.64 1.59
CA PRO A 6 2.40 -8.90 1.15
C PRO A 6 3.89 -8.93 1.45
N VAL A 7 4.40 -10.08 1.92
CA VAL A 7 5.83 -10.41 1.87
C VAL A 7 6.18 -10.79 0.43
N ASN A 8 6.96 -9.96 -0.26
CA ASN A 8 7.25 -10.13 -1.67
C ASN A 8 8.75 -10.07 -1.96
N SER A 9 9.41 -8.95 -1.66
CA SER A 9 10.76 -8.65 -2.14
C SER A 9 11.80 -9.63 -1.57
N GLY A 10 11.58 -10.11 -0.34
CA GLY A 10 12.41 -11.12 0.30
C GLY A 10 12.25 -12.55 -0.25
N ILE A 11 11.17 -12.83 -0.99
CA ILE A 11 10.84 -14.18 -1.50
C ILE A 11 10.97 -14.26 -3.02
N PHE A 12 10.46 -13.25 -3.73
CA PHE A 12 10.32 -13.28 -5.19
C PHE A 12 11.36 -12.39 -5.88
N SER A 13 12.09 -13.00 -6.82
CA SER A 13 13.00 -12.28 -7.71
C SER A 13 12.25 -11.33 -8.67
N THR A 14 12.94 -10.35 -9.23
CA THR A 14 12.43 -9.49 -10.31
C THR A 14 11.91 -10.33 -11.49
N LYS A 15 12.62 -11.40 -11.87
CA LYS A 15 12.20 -12.31 -12.94
C LYS A 15 10.91 -13.05 -12.61
N SER A 16 10.65 -13.35 -11.33
CA SER A 16 9.43 -14.02 -10.88
C SER A 16 8.25 -13.04 -10.88
N LEU A 17 8.43 -11.84 -10.31
CA LEU A 17 7.39 -10.81 -10.26
C LEU A 17 6.99 -10.29 -11.66
N ALA A 18 7.94 -10.23 -12.60
CA ALA A 18 7.68 -9.83 -13.97
C ALA A 18 6.79 -10.82 -14.76
N LYS A 19 6.53 -12.03 -14.24
CA LYS A 19 5.63 -13.01 -14.88
C LYS A 19 4.15 -12.75 -14.60
N ILE A 20 3.82 -11.89 -13.64
CA ILE A 20 2.42 -11.55 -13.35
C ILE A 20 1.90 -10.71 -14.52
N ASP A 21 0.78 -11.12 -15.11
CA ASP A 21 0.18 -10.51 -16.32
C ASP A 21 -1.28 -10.04 -16.12
N ILE A 22 -1.80 -10.17 -14.89
CA ILE A 22 -3.10 -9.66 -14.46
C ILE A 22 -2.99 -8.32 -13.72
N PRO A 23 -4.04 -7.47 -13.68
CA PRO A 23 -4.02 -6.24 -12.88
C PRO A 23 -3.69 -6.52 -11.41
N VAL A 24 -2.88 -5.65 -10.79
CA VAL A 24 -2.39 -5.83 -9.41
C VAL A 24 -2.64 -4.57 -8.59
N PHE A 25 -3.17 -4.76 -7.38
CA PHE A 25 -3.21 -3.73 -6.36
C PHE A 25 -2.45 -4.21 -5.12
N ILE A 26 -1.48 -3.43 -4.67
CA ILE A 26 -0.72 -3.68 -3.45
C ILE A 26 -1.08 -2.59 -2.44
N GLY A 27 -1.68 -2.97 -1.31
CA GLY A 27 -1.83 -2.12 -0.13
C GLY A 27 -0.64 -2.29 0.82
N ALA A 28 -0.19 -1.20 1.43
CA ALA A 28 0.88 -1.20 2.42
C ALA A 28 0.60 -0.19 3.54
N GLY A 29 1.19 -0.42 4.71
CA GLY A 29 1.14 0.47 5.86
C GLY A 29 2.48 1.08 6.24
N SER A 30 2.48 2.33 6.71
CA SER A 30 3.71 3.01 7.13
C SER A 30 4.23 2.53 8.49
N TYR A 31 3.39 1.91 9.32
CA TYR A 31 3.74 1.42 10.65
C TYR A 31 3.84 -0.11 10.69
N ASP A 32 3.83 -0.80 9.55
CA ASP A 32 3.97 -2.26 9.49
C ASP A 32 5.41 -2.69 9.84
N PRO A 33 5.64 -3.35 11.01
CA PRO A 33 6.97 -3.85 11.36
C PRO A 33 7.27 -5.22 10.76
N ALA A 34 6.25 -5.99 10.36
CA ALA A 34 6.37 -7.35 9.85
C ALA A 34 6.76 -7.35 8.37
N THR A 35 6.21 -6.41 7.60
CA THR A 35 6.54 -6.17 6.19
C THR A 35 6.80 -4.68 5.95
N PRO A 36 7.93 -4.13 6.44
CA PRO A 36 8.17 -2.69 6.34
C PRO A 36 8.12 -2.20 4.90
N PHE A 37 7.31 -1.16 4.66
CA PHE A 37 6.99 -0.65 3.32
C PHE A 37 8.22 -0.46 2.43
N ILE A 38 9.28 0.13 3.00
CA ILE A 38 10.52 0.46 2.30
C ILE A 38 11.27 -0.78 1.82
N PHE A 39 11.21 -1.88 2.57
CA PHE A 39 11.92 -3.11 2.24
C PHE A 39 11.08 -4.06 1.39
N GLU A 40 9.75 -4.05 1.50
CA GLU A 40 8.86 -5.02 0.86
C GLU A 40 8.06 -4.46 -0.32
N GLN A 41 7.01 -3.68 -0.07
CA GLN A 41 6.03 -3.34 -1.12
C GLN A 41 6.56 -2.30 -2.10
N VAL A 42 7.23 -1.24 -1.63
CA VAL A 42 7.80 -0.22 -2.52
C VAL A 42 8.91 -0.78 -3.39
N THR A 43 9.67 -1.75 -2.86
CA THR A 43 10.76 -2.42 -3.57
C THR A 43 10.25 -3.44 -4.60
N SER A 44 9.13 -4.11 -4.33
CA SER A 44 8.55 -5.10 -5.24
C SER A 44 7.68 -4.49 -6.34
N TYR A 45 7.03 -3.35 -6.08
CA TYR A 45 6.09 -2.73 -7.04
C TYR A 45 6.70 -2.38 -8.41
N PRO A 46 7.90 -1.77 -8.51
CA PRO A 46 8.49 -1.47 -9.82
C PRO A 46 9.00 -2.71 -10.58
N ARG A 47 9.20 -3.82 -9.86
CA ARG A 47 9.60 -5.12 -10.43
C ARG A 47 8.43 -5.81 -11.16
N LEU A 48 7.18 -5.42 -10.86
CA LEU A 48 6.01 -5.80 -11.65
C LEU A 48 6.06 -5.09 -13.02
N LYS A 49 5.97 -5.88 -14.11
CA LYS A 49 5.99 -5.37 -15.50
C LYS A 49 4.61 -5.34 -16.15
N VAL A 50 3.56 -5.63 -15.39
CA VAL A 50 2.18 -5.63 -15.87
C VAL A 50 1.65 -4.20 -15.97
N PRO A 51 0.89 -3.89 -17.04
CA PRO A 51 0.14 -2.66 -17.07
C PRO A 51 -1.06 -2.76 -16.11
N ARG A 52 -1.51 -1.65 -15.52
CA ARG A 52 -2.59 -1.57 -14.53
C ARG A 52 -2.18 -2.12 -13.16
N LYS A 53 -1.12 -1.54 -12.62
CA LYS A 53 -0.63 -1.82 -11.26
C LYS A 53 -0.75 -0.61 -10.35
N TYR A 54 -1.10 -0.86 -9.10
CA TYR A 54 -1.34 0.18 -8.09
C TYR A 54 -0.58 -0.16 -6.81
N LEU A 55 0.00 0.86 -6.18
CA LEU A 55 0.60 0.77 -4.86
C LEU A 55 -0.03 1.83 -3.96
N GLN A 56 -0.79 1.38 -2.96
CA GLN A 56 -1.36 2.23 -1.93
C GLN A 56 -0.47 2.21 -0.69
N LEU A 57 -0.21 3.38 -0.13
CA LEU A 57 0.35 3.54 1.22
C LEU A 57 -0.71 4.15 2.12
N GLN A 58 -0.95 3.55 3.29
CA GLN A 58 -1.80 4.10 4.35
C GLN A 58 -0.92 4.47 5.54
N GLU A 59 -0.95 5.75 5.92
CA GLU A 59 -0.23 6.22 7.09
C GLU A 59 -0.84 5.64 8.36
N GLY A 60 0.01 5.16 9.26
CA GLY A 60 -0.40 4.59 10.54
C GLY A 60 -0.92 3.14 10.49
N GLN A 61 -1.13 2.56 9.30
CA GLN A 61 -1.51 1.16 9.17
C GLN A 61 -0.32 0.25 9.51
N ALA A 62 -0.60 -0.84 10.23
CA ALA A 62 0.35 -1.93 10.47
C ALA A 62 -0.26 -3.28 10.10
N HIS A 63 0.60 -4.30 10.01
CA HIS A 63 0.19 -5.70 9.79
C HIS A 63 -0.72 -6.24 10.87
N VAL A 64 -0.48 -5.79 12.10
CA VAL A 64 -1.17 -6.24 13.30
C VAL A 64 -2.27 -5.27 13.63
N ASP A 65 -3.38 -5.81 14.10
CA ASP A 65 -4.49 -5.02 14.60
C ASP A 65 -4.13 -4.48 15.99
N PHE A 66 -3.74 -3.20 16.05
CA PHE A 66 -3.47 -2.53 17.33
C PHE A 66 -4.69 -2.44 18.25
N SER A 67 -5.92 -2.70 17.76
CA SER A 67 -7.09 -2.82 18.63
C SER A 67 -7.15 -4.16 19.37
N GLN A 68 -6.34 -5.14 18.96
CA GLN A 68 -6.12 -6.42 19.63
C GLN A 68 -4.68 -6.52 20.13
N LEU A 69 -4.42 -5.78 21.20
CA LEU A 69 -3.11 -5.71 21.86
C LEU A 69 -2.71 -7.07 22.45
N ASP A 70 -1.62 -7.64 21.94
CA ASP A 70 -0.85 -8.67 22.64
C ASP A 70 0.36 -8.04 23.36
N ALA A 71 1.09 -8.87 24.11
CA ALA A 71 2.24 -8.41 24.89
C ALA A 71 3.35 -7.79 24.01
N GLY A 72 3.56 -8.30 22.80
CA GLY A 72 4.59 -7.79 21.89
C GLY A 72 4.20 -6.44 21.27
N ILE A 73 2.92 -6.26 20.95
CA ILE A 73 2.38 -4.98 20.46
C ILE A 73 2.40 -3.92 21.57
N THR A 74 2.09 -4.32 22.80
CA THR A 74 2.12 -3.44 23.97
C THR A 74 3.54 -2.90 24.22
N ASP A 75 4.56 -3.77 24.21
CA ASP A 75 5.96 -3.35 24.35
C ASP A 75 6.41 -2.39 23.22
N MET A 76 5.94 -2.59 21.99
CA MET A 76 6.27 -1.72 20.85
C MET A 76 5.64 -0.32 20.98
N LEU A 77 4.40 -0.24 21.48
CA LEU A 77 3.72 1.02 21.77
C LEU A 77 4.34 1.74 22.97
N GLU A 78 4.67 1.01 24.04
CA GLU A 78 5.27 1.58 25.26
C GLU A 78 6.69 2.12 25.03
N THR A 79 7.45 1.53 24.12
CA THR A 79 8.78 2.02 23.73
C THR A 79 8.73 3.19 22.74
N THR A 80 7.57 3.45 22.11
CA THR A 80 7.36 4.56 21.18
C THR A 80 6.50 5.64 21.85
N ILE A 81 7.13 6.45 22.70
CA ILE A 81 6.49 7.60 23.35
C ILE A 81 5.89 8.51 22.24
N ASP A 82 4.57 8.73 22.29
CA ASP A 82 3.76 9.53 21.34
C ASP A 82 3.24 8.87 20.04
N LEU A 83 3.14 7.53 19.96
CA LEU A 83 2.51 6.91 18.78
C LEU A 83 0.99 7.17 18.73
N THR A 84 0.56 8.13 17.91
CA THR A 84 -0.86 8.30 17.55
C THR A 84 -1.25 7.24 16.52
N LEU A 85 -2.36 6.54 16.76
CA LEU A 85 -2.87 5.49 15.87
C LEU A 85 -4.13 5.96 15.11
N PRO A 86 -4.28 5.61 13.82
CA PRO A 86 -5.53 5.81 13.09
C PRO A 86 -6.63 4.91 13.65
N SER A 87 -7.89 5.32 13.51
CA SER A 87 -9.00 4.40 13.79
C SER A 87 -9.07 3.29 12.73
N PRO A 88 -9.45 2.06 13.10
CA PRO A 88 -9.64 0.98 12.12
C PRO A 88 -10.64 1.35 11.03
N GLN A 89 -11.71 2.07 11.37
CA GLN A 89 -12.74 2.49 10.41
C GLN A 89 -12.19 3.44 9.34
N LEU A 90 -11.20 4.26 9.68
CA LEU A 90 -10.54 5.15 8.71
C LEU A 90 -9.75 4.33 7.68
N LEU A 91 -8.93 3.40 8.15
CA LEU A 91 -8.10 2.52 7.32
C LEU A 91 -8.96 1.58 6.45
N ASP A 92 -10.02 1.02 7.03
CA ASP A 92 -11.01 0.22 6.32
C ASP A 92 -11.70 1.04 5.23
N GLY A 93 -12.04 2.30 5.52
CA GLY A 93 -12.62 3.22 4.54
C GLY A 93 -11.71 3.41 3.32
N TYR A 94 -10.41 3.60 3.53
CA TYR A 94 -9.42 3.69 2.45
C TYR A 94 -9.33 2.39 1.66
N THR A 95 -9.21 1.25 2.35
CA THR A 95 -9.06 -0.07 1.74
C THR A 95 -10.29 -0.46 0.94
N HIS A 96 -11.49 -0.37 1.52
CA HIS A 96 -12.74 -0.74 0.86
C HIS A 96 -13.03 0.13 -0.37
N SER A 97 -12.73 1.44 -0.30
CA SER A 97 -12.89 2.34 -1.44
C SER A 97 -12.01 1.93 -2.63
N MET A 98 -10.75 1.59 -2.36
CA MET A 98 -9.82 1.14 -3.41
C MET A 98 -10.17 -0.25 -3.92
N MET A 99 -10.54 -1.17 -3.02
CA MET A 99 -10.91 -2.54 -3.36
C MET A 99 -12.17 -2.58 -4.24
N LEU A 100 -13.21 -1.81 -3.88
CA LEU A 100 -14.42 -1.66 -4.70
C LEU A 100 -14.07 -1.13 -6.08
N SER A 101 -13.31 -0.04 -6.15
CA SER A 101 -12.91 0.59 -7.41
C SER A 101 -12.11 -0.37 -8.30
N PHE A 102 -11.19 -1.11 -7.71
CA PHE A 102 -10.36 -2.09 -8.41
C PHE A 102 -11.20 -3.23 -9.00
N PHE A 103 -12.11 -3.82 -8.21
CA PHE A 103 -12.94 -4.92 -8.69
C PHE A 103 -14.04 -4.49 -9.65
N GLU A 104 -14.62 -3.30 -9.48
CA GLU A 104 -15.54 -2.72 -10.47
C GLU A 104 -14.84 -2.58 -11.83
N VAL A 105 -13.62 -2.03 -11.87
CA VAL A 105 -12.88 -1.84 -13.12
C VAL A 105 -12.46 -3.18 -13.75
N TYR A 106 -11.88 -4.11 -12.98
CA TYR A 106 -11.18 -5.27 -13.54
C TYR A 106 -11.94 -6.61 -13.47
N ILE A 107 -13.03 -6.69 -12.70
CA ILE A 107 -13.89 -7.88 -12.63
C ILE A 107 -15.26 -7.60 -13.25
N ARG A 108 -15.86 -6.46 -12.91
CA ARG A 108 -17.18 -6.06 -13.44
C ARG A 108 -17.10 -5.33 -14.78
N ASN A 109 -15.90 -4.98 -15.24
CA ASN A 109 -15.65 -4.17 -16.45
C ASN A 109 -16.39 -2.82 -16.44
N ASN A 110 -16.60 -2.25 -15.26
CA ASN A 110 -17.28 -0.98 -15.08
C ASN A 110 -16.28 0.18 -15.17
N GLY A 111 -16.14 0.73 -16.39
CA GLY A 111 -15.20 1.81 -16.68
C GLY A 111 -15.46 3.11 -15.89
N GLN A 112 -16.66 3.30 -15.34
CA GLN A 112 -17.00 4.50 -14.56
C GLN A 112 -16.18 4.58 -13.25
N TYR A 113 -15.69 3.46 -12.74
CA TYR A 113 -14.90 3.43 -11.51
C TYR A 113 -13.41 3.75 -11.72
N LYS A 114 -12.94 3.92 -12.96
CA LYS A 114 -11.53 4.27 -13.23
C LYS A 114 -11.11 5.58 -12.59
N SER A 115 -12.02 6.56 -12.47
CA SER A 115 -11.74 7.84 -11.80
C SER A 115 -11.36 7.69 -10.33
N PHE A 116 -11.77 6.57 -9.70
CA PHE A 116 -11.49 6.26 -8.30
C PHE A 116 -10.21 5.44 -8.11
N LEU A 117 -9.47 5.13 -9.18
CA LEU A 117 -8.15 4.50 -9.12
C LEU A 117 -7.05 5.50 -9.49
N THR A 118 -7.09 6.68 -8.85
CA THR A 118 -6.20 7.81 -9.14
C THR A 118 -5.55 8.35 -7.86
N PRO A 119 -4.33 8.94 -7.96
CA PRO A 119 -3.71 9.62 -6.81
C PRO A 119 -4.59 10.72 -6.20
N SER A 120 -5.30 11.48 -7.05
CA SER A 120 -6.24 12.51 -6.61
C SER A 120 -7.40 11.97 -5.79
N TYR A 121 -7.89 10.76 -6.10
CA TYR A 121 -8.95 10.14 -5.31
C TYR A 121 -8.45 9.67 -3.94
N ALA A 122 -7.23 9.13 -3.84
CA ALA A 122 -6.61 8.81 -2.56
C ALA A 122 -6.45 10.05 -1.66
N GLN A 123 -6.03 11.17 -2.27
CA GLN A 123 -5.96 12.47 -1.59
C GLN A 123 -7.34 12.96 -1.14
N TYR A 124 -8.37 12.81 -1.97
CA TYR A 124 -9.75 13.14 -1.62
C TYR A 124 -10.25 12.29 -0.44
N LEU A 125 -10.02 10.98 -0.44
CA LEU A 125 -10.43 10.08 0.65
C LEU A 125 -9.85 10.51 2.00
N SER A 126 -8.62 11.02 2.00
CA SER A 126 -7.90 11.42 3.21
C SER A 126 -7.97 12.93 3.51
N GLN A 127 -8.86 13.67 2.85
CA GLN A 127 -9.05 15.09 3.11
C GLN A 127 -9.54 15.33 4.55
N GLY A 128 -8.88 16.24 5.27
CA GLY A 128 -9.20 16.54 6.67
C GLY A 128 -8.79 15.49 7.70
N GLN A 129 -8.18 14.38 7.28
CA GLN A 129 -7.73 13.31 8.18
C GLN A 129 -6.29 13.52 8.63
N ASN A 130 -5.93 13.11 9.85
CA ASN A 130 -4.53 13.18 10.31
C ASN A 130 -3.64 12.13 9.62
N PHE A 131 -4.22 10.96 9.32
CA PHE A 131 -3.55 9.86 8.63
C PHE A 131 -4.00 9.81 7.18
N LYS A 132 -3.05 9.94 6.26
CA LYS A 132 -3.33 9.99 4.82
C LYS A 132 -3.29 8.62 4.15
N THR A 133 -3.89 8.56 2.98
CA THR A 133 -3.63 7.49 2.02
C THR A 133 -3.15 8.06 0.71
N HIS A 134 -2.14 7.41 0.15
CA HIS A 134 -1.50 7.80 -1.09
C HIS A 134 -1.61 6.64 -2.08
N LEU A 135 -1.68 6.95 -3.37
CA LEU A 135 -1.73 5.96 -4.44
C LEU A 135 -0.67 6.29 -5.49
N ILE A 136 0.18 5.31 -5.78
CA ILE A 136 1.09 5.31 -6.91
C ILE A 136 0.50 4.43 -8.00
N THR A 137 0.53 4.93 -9.23
CA THR A 137 0.09 4.22 -10.42
C THR A 137 1.27 3.90 -11.31
N GLU A 138 1.04 3.07 -12.33
CA GLU A 138 2.09 2.62 -13.22
C GLU A 138 2.89 3.76 -13.86
N ASP A 139 2.24 4.89 -14.10
CA ASP A 139 2.78 6.11 -14.71
C ASP A 139 3.94 6.72 -13.91
N SER A 140 4.10 6.37 -12.63
CA SER A 140 5.18 6.86 -11.77
C SER A 140 6.19 5.78 -11.37
N SER A 141 6.18 4.62 -12.06
CA SER A 141 7.04 3.48 -11.71
C SER A 141 8.52 3.79 -11.86
N ASP A 142 8.89 4.56 -12.89
CA ASP A 142 10.29 4.85 -13.21
C ASP A 142 10.84 5.92 -12.26
N GLU A 143 10.06 6.97 -11.96
CA GLU A 143 10.41 7.96 -10.94
C GLU A 143 10.51 7.34 -9.54
N LEU A 144 9.64 6.37 -9.22
CA LEU A 144 9.71 5.64 -7.96
C LEU A 144 10.98 4.78 -7.89
N ASN A 145 11.35 4.07 -8.96
CA ASN A 145 12.62 3.33 -9.01
C ASN A 145 13.81 4.25 -8.72
N GLN A 146 13.86 5.40 -9.40
CA GLN A 146 14.94 6.36 -9.18
C GLN A 146 14.97 6.85 -7.73
N SER A 147 13.79 7.14 -7.14
CA SER A 147 13.69 7.58 -5.75
C SER A 147 14.19 6.53 -4.74
N ILE A 148 13.98 5.24 -5.04
CA ILE A 148 14.49 4.13 -4.22
C ILE A 148 16.02 4.02 -4.35
N ASP A 149 16.55 4.10 -5.57
CA ASP A 149 18.00 4.04 -5.81
C ASP A 149 18.71 5.20 -5.11
N ASP A 150 18.16 6.41 -5.19
CA ASP A 150 18.67 7.60 -4.51
C ASP A 150 18.63 7.47 -2.98
N PHE A 151 17.63 6.78 -2.43
CA PHE A 151 17.51 6.53 -1.00
C PHE A 151 18.63 5.60 -0.49
N TYR A 152 18.98 4.56 -1.23
CA TYR A 152 20.02 3.61 -0.85
C TYR A 152 21.46 4.12 -1.05
N GLN A 153 21.64 5.19 -1.82
CA GLN A 153 22.96 5.82 -2.02
C GLN A 153 23.32 6.88 -0.98
N ARG A 154 22.38 7.25 -0.10
CA ARG A 154 22.57 8.21 1.00
C ARG A 154 23.04 7.52 2.28
#